data_AF-A0A1U8D6V0-F1
#
_entry.id   AF-A0A1U8D6V0-F1
#
_cell.length_a   1.000
_cell.length_b   1.000
_cell.length_c   1.000
_cell.angle_alpha   90.00
_cell.angle_beta   90.00
_cell.angle_gamma   90.00
#
_symmetry.space_group_name_H-M   'P 1'
#
loop_
_entity.id
_entity.type
_entity.pdbx_description
1 polymer ?
#
loop_
_entity_poly.entity_id
_entity_poly.type
_entity_poly.pdbx_seq_one_letter_code
_entity_poly.pdbx_strand_id
1 'polypeptide(L)'
;MEYAWYWQDEHGEWIEYGQPKSNHSAATITSEELEEAFLNNQKKMVLFKAGSQYYELNFQDMFQRNLHYQTQRKVCRWPKFVSSGHSNKGWRRQSRTAAPGCPFPPDWDLSALPDVGYKLVDVSSTASEYMRIKDLFEKTMQCYYIHKLQRIQNPSLWQVFQWQKEQMKKINRQEDVDERLLFHGTNTSHLHAICEQNFDWRICGAHGTAYGKGSYFAKDAHYSHGYCDPNSSHKTMFVAQVLVGDFVQGSTEYLRPPSKPNKPNHFYNSCVDNSECPSVFVIFEKHQIYPAYIIEYVERSSCVIL
;
A
#
# COMPACT_ATOMS: atom_id res chain seq x y z
N MET A 1 1.53 21.75 8.69
CA MET A 1 2.40 20.95 7.80
C MET A 1 2.71 21.83 6.61
N GLU A 2 3.97 21.96 6.26
CA GLU A 2 4.41 22.76 5.11
C GLU A 2 4.29 21.89 3.84
N TYR A 3 3.85 22.45 2.72
CA TYR A 3 3.66 21.74 1.46
C TYR A 3 4.54 22.36 0.37
N ALA A 4 4.97 21.55 -0.58
CA ALA A 4 5.64 21.99 -1.81
C ALA A 4 4.88 21.52 -3.04
N TRP A 5 5.12 22.22 -4.14
CA TRP A 5 4.51 21.96 -5.42
C TRP A 5 5.57 21.48 -6.40
N TYR A 6 5.25 20.46 -7.19
CA TYR A 6 6.15 19.90 -8.19
C TYR A 6 5.45 19.71 -9.53
N TRP A 7 6.23 19.72 -10.60
CA TRP A 7 5.78 19.36 -11.94
C TRP A 7 6.67 18.26 -12.54
N GLN A 8 6.10 17.45 -13.42
CA GLN A 8 6.81 16.33 -14.05
C GLN A 8 7.42 16.73 -15.40
N ASP A 9 8.74 16.56 -15.56
CA ASP A 9 9.45 16.82 -16.80
C ASP A 9 9.25 15.69 -17.85
N GLU A 10 9.86 15.85 -19.04
CA GLU A 10 9.73 14.90 -20.15
C GLU A 10 10.38 13.55 -19.88
N HIS A 11 11.27 13.49 -18.88
CA HIS A 11 11.96 12.28 -18.44
C HIS A 11 11.25 11.63 -17.25
N GLY A 12 10.14 12.21 -16.78
CA GLY A 12 9.37 11.70 -15.67
C GLY A 12 9.88 12.15 -14.30
N GLU A 13 10.87 13.05 -14.23
CA GLU A 13 11.37 13.57 -12.96
C GLU A 13 10.49 14.71 -12.44
N TRP A 14 10.28 14.74 -11.12
CA TRP A 14 9.52 15.79 -10.45
C TRP A 14 10.45 16.95 -10.06
N ILE A 15 10.05 18.16 -10.41
CA ILE A 15 10.83 19.39 -10.20
C ILE A 15 10.00 20.35 -9.37
N GLU A 16 10.58 20.83 -8.26
CA GLU A 16 9.92 21.80 -7.36
C GLU A 16 9.79 23.15 -8.05
N TYR A 17 8.62 23.80 -7.92
CA TYR A 17 8.43 25.16 -8.43
C TYR A 17 9.35 26.16 -7.72
N GLY A 18 9.98 27.03 -8.50
CA GLY A 18 10.93 28.05 -8.03
C GLY A 18 12.38 27.59 -7.91
N GLN A 19 12.68 26.28 -8.00
CA GLN A 19 14.04 25.77 -7.91
C GLN A 19 14.72 25.65 -9.29
N PRO A 20 15.95 26.16 -9.48
CA PRO A 20 16.70 25.96 -10.71
C PRO A 20 17.23 24.52 -10.82
N LYS A 21 17.11 23.90 -12.01
CA LYS A 21 17.68 22.58 -12.32
C LYS A 21 18.48 22.67 -13.61
N SER A 22 19.54 21.87 -13.76
CA SER A 22 20.53 22.00 -14.85
C SER A 22 19.95 22.05 -16.27
N ASN A 23 18.77 21.45 -16.49
CA ASN A 23 18.15 21.32 -17.81
C ASN A 23 16.88 22.17 -17.98
N HIS A 24 16.42 22.88 -16.95
CA HIS A 24 15.17 23.65 -16.98
C HIS A 24 15.32 25.02 -16.32
N SER A 25 14.82 26.06 -16.98
CA SER A 25 14.72 27.39 -16.37
C SER A 25 13.79 27.35 -15.16
N ALA A 26 14.18 28.00 -14.06
CA ALA A 26 13.33 28.12 -12.89
C ALA A 26 12.02 28.84 -13.23
N ALA A 27 10.92 28.37 -12.64
CA ALA A 27 9.64 29.07 -12.71
C ALA A 27 9.74 30.40 -11.92
N THR A 28 9.05 31.44 -12.41
CA THR A 28 8.92 32.73 -11.69
C THR A 28 8.08 32.62 -10.44
N ILE A 29 7.33 31.53 -10.29
CA ILE A 29 6.52 31.23 -9.12
C ILE A 29 7.18 30.12 -8.31
N THR A 30 7.17 30.29 -7.00
CA THR A 30 7.72 29.33 -6.03
C THR A 30 6.63 28.38 -5.51
N SER A 31 7.07 27.28 -4.91
CA SER A 31 6.16 26.37 -4.21
C SER A 31 5.38 27.04 -3.07
N GLU A 32 5.99 28.01 -2.38
CA GLU A 32 5.35 28.74 -1.27
C GLU A 32 4.20 29.62 -1.79
N GLU A 33 4.44 30.35 -2.88
CA GLU A 33 3.42 31.20 -3.53
C GLU A 33 2.27 30.36 -4.13
N LEU A 34 2.57 29.18 -4.68
CA LEU A 34 1.55 28.25 -5.16
C LEU A 34 0.71 27.70 -4.01
N GLU A 35 1.34 27.39 -2.87
CA GLU A 35 0.65 26.94 -1.69
C GLU A 35 -0.29 28.00 -1.12
N GLU A 36 0.17 29.25 -1.01
CA GLU A 36 -0.67 30.38 -0.60
C GLU A 36 -1.84 30.59 -1.58
N ALA A 37 -1.58 30.52 -2.89
CA ALA A 37 -2.62 30.69 -3.90
C ALA A 37 -3.67 29.57 -3.86
N PHE A 38 -3.25 28.32 -3.61
CA PHE A 38 -4.13 27.16 -3.49
C PHE A 38 -5.03 27.24 -2.25
N LEU A 39 -4.45 27.57 -1.10
CA LEU A 39 -5.20 27.71 0.15
C LEU A 39 -6.25 28.82 0.08
N ASN A 40 -5.95 29.90 -0.66
CA ASN A 40 -6.90 30.99 -0.88
C ASN A 40 -8.04 30.61 -1.83
N ASN A 41 -7.76 29.88 -2.93
CA ASN A 41 -8.80 29.45 -3.86
C ASN A 41 -8.35 28.23 -4.69
N GLN A 42 -8.88 27.07 -4.32
CA GLN A 42 -8.58 25.78 -4.97
C GLN A 42 -9.07 25.66 -6.42
N LYS A 43 -9.92 26.58 -6.89
CA LYS A 43 -10.38 26.64 -8.30
C LYS A 43 -9.65 27.71 -9.12
N LYS A 44 -8.65 28.36 -8.53
CA LYS A 44 -7.88 29.41 -9.21
C LYS A 44 -6.94 28.80 -10.24
N MET A 45 -6.87 29.43 -11.40
CA MET A 45 -5.83 29.19 -12.40
C MET A 45 -4.68 30.17 -12.13
N VAL A 46 -3.45 29.67 -12.11
CA VAL A 46 -2.26 30.50 -11.84
C VAL A 46 -1.40 30.60 -13.09
N LEU A 47 -1.04 31.82 -13.48
CA LEU A 47 -0.15 32.08 -14.62
C LEU A 47 1.27 32.33 -14.13
N PHE A 48 2.25 31.72 -14.80
CA PHE A 48 3.66 31.92 -14.48
C PHE A 48 4.54 31.77 -15.73
N LYS A 49 5.82 32.12 -15.60
CA LYS A 49 6.81 32.02 -16.67
C LYS A 49 7.96 31.11 -16.23
N ALA A 50 8.54 30.36 -17.15
CA ALA A 50 9.81 29.67 -16.95
C ALA A 50 10.67 29.87 -18.19
N GLY A 51 11.81 30.55 -18.05
CA GLY A 51 12.63 30.97 -19.19
C GLY A 51 11.85 31.94 -20.09
N SER A 52 11.73 31.65 -21.38
CA SER A 52 10.93 32.43 -22.34
C SER A 52 9.47 31.99 -22.46
N GLN A 53 9.07 30.92 -21.76
CA GLN A 53 7.80 30.22 -21.96
C GLN A 53 6.77 30.61 -20.89
N TYR A 54 5.51 30.75 -21.31
CA TYR A 54 4.38 31.05 -20.42
C TYR A 54 3.55 29.81 -20.15
N TYR A 55 3.10 29.67 -18.91
CA TYR A 55 2.36 28.52 -18.43
C TYR A 55 1.15 28.97 -17.62
N GLU A 56 0.14 28.12 -17.63
CA GLU A 56 -0.94 28.14 -16.66
C GLU A 56 -0.89 26.87 -15.81
N LEU A 57 -1.28 26.96 -14.55
CA LEU A 57 -1.43 25.86 -13.61
C LEU A 57 -2.88 25.79 -13.15
N ASN A 58 -3.47 24.61 -13.29
CA ASN A 58 -4.82 24.31 -12.84
C ASN A 58 -4.75 23.48 -11.55
N PHE A 59 -5.19 24.06 -10.44
CA PHE A 59 -5.19 23.40 -9.13
C PHE A 59 -6.19 22.25 -9.01
N GLN A 60 -7.29 22.29 -9.76
CA GLN A 60 -8.33 21.26 -9.69
C GLN A 60 -7.89 20.01 -10.46
N ASP A 61 -7.37 20.20 -11.66
CA ASP A 61 -6.99 19.08 -12.53
C ASP A 61 -5.56 18.59 -12.26
N MET A 62 -4.75 19.38 -11.53
CA MET A 62 -3.36 19.07 -11.19
C MET A 62 -2.48 18.89 -12.44
N PHE A 63 -2.60 19.82 -13.38
CA PHE A 63 -1.73 19.94 -14.55
C PHE A 63 -1.31 21.39 -14.77
N GLN A 64 -0.11 21.57 -15.33
CA GLN A 64 0.30 22.81 -15.96
C GLN A 64 0.21 22.67 -17.48
N ARG A 65 -0.11 23.75 -18.18
CA ARG A 65 -0.17 23.82 -19.64
C ARG A 65 0.72 24.93 -20.14
N ASN A 66 1.59 24.62 -21.11
CA ASN A 66 2.34 25.64 -21.85
C ASN A 66 1.37 26.36 -22.80
N LEU A 67 1.31 27.69 -22.72
CA LEU A 67 0.32 28.47 -23.49
C LEU A 67 0.65 28.60 -24.98
N HIS A 68 1.91 28.39 -25.35
CA HIS A 68 2.34 28.46 -26.75
C HIS A 68 2.21 27.11 -27.46
N TYR A 69 2.77 26.05 -26.88
CA TYR A 69 2.79 24.71 -27.47
C TYR A 69 1.60 23.83 -27.06
N GLN A 70 0.76 24.29 -26.12
CA GLN A 70 -0.38 23.55 -25.56
C GLN A 70 -0.01 22.22 -24.88
N THR A 71 1.27 21.97 -24.62
CA THR A 71 1.74 20.77 -23.92
C THR A 71 1.32 20.81 -22.46
N GLN A 72 0.84 19.68 -21.95
CA GLN A 72 0.43 19.53 -20.55
C GLN A 72 1.42 18.66 -19.77
N ARG A 73 1.67 19.03 -18.51
CA ARG A 73 2.52 18.28 -17.59
C ARG A 73 1.81 18.12 -16.25
N LYS A 74 1.98 16.96 -15.63
CA LYS A 74 1.39 16.66 -14.32
C LYS A 74 2.00 17.57 -13.26
N VAL A 75 1.16 17.95 -12.30
CA VAL A 75 1.50 18.76 -11.13
C VAL A 75 1.12 17.96 -9.88
N CYS A 76 1.86 18.08 -8.80
CA CYS A 76 1.49 17.52 -7.51
C CYS A 76 1.82 18.48 -6.36
N ARG A 77 1.06 18.34 -5.27
CA ARG A 77 1.25 19.05 -4.00
C ARG A 77 1.63 18.01 -2.94
N TRP A 78 2.81 18.10 -2.36
CA TRP A 78 3.34 17.13 -1.38
C TRP A 78 3.77 17.79 -0.07
N PRO A 79 3.64 17.13 1.09
CA PRO A 79 4.17 17.65 2.34
C PRO A 79 5.71 17.73 2.33
N LYS A 80 6.28 18.87 2.76
CA LYS A 80 7.70 18.98 3.09
C LYS A 80 7.95 18.33 4.45
N PHE A 81 8.81 17.31 4.47
CA PHE A 81 9.30 16.74 5.73
C PHE A 81 10.49 17.57 6.23
N VAL A 82 10.34 18.20 7.40
CA VAL A 82 11.42 18.88 8.10
C VAL A 82 12.38 17.81 8.65
N SER A 83 13.42 17.47 7.91
CA SER A 83 14.50 16.65 8.43
C SER A 83 15.31 17.48 9.45
N SER A 84 15.10 17.23 10.74
CA SER A 84 16.06 17.62 11.78
C SER A 84 17.40 16.96 11.45
N GLY A 85 18.41 17.79 11.16
CA GLY A 85 19.56 17.44 10.35
C GLY A 85 20.32 16.19 10.79
N HIS A 86 20.56 15.29 9.83
CA HIS A 86 21.78 14.50 9.75
C HIS A 86 22.13 14.26 8.27
N SER A 87 23.43 14.37 8.00
CA SER A 87 24.05 14.63 6.72
C SER A 87 23.90 13.50 5.68
N ASN A 88 23.62 13.90 4.45
CA ASN A 88 23.63 13.10 3.22
C ASN A 88 24.91 12.25 3.05
N LYS A 89 24.75 10.94 2.85
CA LYS A 89 25.60 10.13 1.96
C LYS A 89 24.81 9.02 1.25
N GLY A 90 24.60 9.20 -0.05
CA GLY A 90 24.68 8.16 -1.09
C GLY A 90 23.62 7.07 -1.11
N TRP A 91 22.44 7.35 -1.69
CA TRP A 91 21.56 6.31 -2.21
C TRP A 91 21.87 6.09 -3.69
N ARG A 92 22.41 4.91 -4.03
CA ARG A 92 22.55 4.45 -5.43
C ARG A 92 21.76 3.16 -5.64
N ARG A 93 20.78 3.29 -6.55
CA ARG A 93 20.07 2.28 -7.36
C ARG A 93 19.32 1.14 -6.65
N GLN A 94 17.98 1.24 -6.69
CA GLN A 94 17.13 0.20 -7.26
C GLN A 94 15.83 0.80 -7.87
N SER A 95 15.53 0.29 -9.07
CA SER A 95 14.32 0.25 -9.92
C SER A 95 13.07 1.11 -9.66
N ARG A 96 12.59 1.72 -10.77
CA ARG A 96 11.27 2.33 -11.08
C ARG A 96 10.66 3.20 -9.97
N THR A 97 11.22 4.40 -9.93
CA THR A 97 11.07 5.53 -9.00
C THR A 97 9.65 5.84 -8.53
N ALA A 98 9.33 5.42 -7.30
CA ALA A 98 8.61 6.30 -6.38
C ALA A 98 9.50 7.54 -6.12
N ALA A 99 8.90 8.74 -6.11
CA ALA A 99 9.64 9.96 -5.80
C ALA A 99 10.21 9.89 -4.37
N PRO A 100 11.45 10.37 -4.13
CA PRO A 100 11.99 10.47 -2.78
C PRO A 100 11.05 11.31 -1.91
N GLY A 101 10.42 10.70 -0.91
CA GLY A 101 9.56 11.40 0.06
C GLY A 101 8.05 11.17 -0.04
N CYS A 102 7.53 10.42 -1.03
CA CYS A 102 6.12 10.01 -0.99
C CYS A 102 5.95 8.87 0.04
N PRO A 103 5.13 9.04 1.09
CA PRO A 103 4.94 8.01 2.10
C PRO A 103 4.05 6.85 1.62
N PHE A 104 3.43 6.98 0.44
CA PHE A 104 2.49 6.02 -0.13
C PHE A 104 3.08 5.31 -1.36
N PRO A 105 2.63 4.08 -1.68
CA PRO A 105 3.06 3.36 -2.86
C PRO A 105 2.82 4.15 -4.15
N PRO A 106 3.70 4.04 -5.15
CA PRO A 106 3.57 4.76 -6.43
C PRO A 106 2.32 4.38 -7.22
N ASP A 107 1.76 3.20 -6.92
CA ASP A 107 0.62 2.64 -7.61
C ASP A 107 -0.71 3.18 -7.06
N TRP A 108 -0.68 3.91 -5.93
CA TRP A 108 -1.87 4.48 -5.34
C TRP A 108 -2.41 5.66 -6.16
N ASP A 109 -3.73 5.71 -6.28
CA ASP A 109 -4.43 6.89 -6.79
C ASP A 109 -4.40 7.98 -5.72
N LEU A 110 -3.43 8.87 -5.83
CA LEU A 110 -3.22 9.97 -4.89
C LEU A 110 -4.32 11.05 -4.98
N SER A 111 -5.02 11.16 -6.11
CA SER A 111 -6.12 12.13 -6.30
C SER A 111 -7.36 11.80 -5.46
N ALA A 112 -7.35 10.60 -4.89
CA ALA A 112 -8.51 9.92 -4.36
C ALA A 112 -8.31 9.49 -2.89
N LEU A 113 -7.23 9.90 -2.23
CA LEU A 113 -6.96 9.53 -0.85
C LEU A 113 -7.85 10.30 0.11
N PRO A 114 -8.60 9.61 0.98
CA PRO A 114 -9.35 10.28 2.03
C PRO A 114 -8.41 10.77 3.13
N ASP A 115 -8.79 11.84 3.83
CA ASP A 115 -8.07 12.30 5.03
C ASP A 115 -8.16 11.27 6.18
N VAL A 116 -9.32 10.61 6.32
CA VAL A 116 -9.59 9.55 7.30
C VAL A 116 -10.39 8.43 6.62
N GLY A 117 -10.09 7.19 6.97
CA GLY A 117 -10.76 5.99 6.46
C GLY A 117 -10.08 5.40 5.23
N TYR A 118 -10.85 4.75 4.37
CA TYR A 118 -10.33 4.06 3.19
C TYR A 118 -11.09 4.39 1.91
N LYS A 119 -10.44 4.15 0.77
CA LYS A 119 -11.08 4.08 -0.54
C LYS A 119 -10.74 2.76 -1.22
N LEU A 120 -11.73 2.21 -1.93
CA LEU A 120 -11.55 1.09 -2.84
C LEU A 120 -11.33 1.61 -4.26
N VAL A 121 -10.24 1.18 -4.89
CA VAL A 121 -9.91 1.51 -6.27
C VAL A 121 -9.92 0.24 -7.08
N ASP A 122 -10.76 0.20 -8.11
CA ASP A 122 -10.84 -0.95 -9.01
C ASP A 122 -9.54 -1.06 -9.82
N VAL A 123 -8.92 -2.23 -9.76
CA VAL A 123 -7.66 -2.50 -10.43
C VAL A 123 -7.95 -3.07 -11.82
N SER A 124 -7.43 -2.43 -12.86
CA SER A 124 -7.58 -2.90 -14.25
C SER A 124 -6.97 -4.29 -14.42
N SER A 125 -7.66 -5.17 -15.15
CA SER A 125 -7.19 -6.53 -15.45
C SER A 125 -5.91 -6.58 -16.29
N THR A 126 -5.55 -5.46 -16.95
CA THR A 126 -4.31 -5.30 -17.72
C THR A 126 -3.16 -4.73 -16.90
N ALA A 127 -3.39 -4.31 -15.65
CA ALA A 127 -2.36 -3.75 -14.79
C ALA A 127 -1.40 -4.84 -14.30
N SER A 128 -0.11 -4.50 -14.15
CA SER A 128 0.88 -5.45 -13.62
C SER A 128 0.58 -5.91 -12.19
N GLU A 129 0.00 -5.03 -11.37
CA GLU A 129 -0.46 -5.41 -10.03
C GLU A 129 -1.58 -6.45 -10.07
N TYR A 130 -2.53 -6.35 -11.01
CA TYR A 130 -3.60 -7.33 -11.18
C TYR A 130 -3.03 -8.69 -11.54
N MET A 131 -2.16 -8.73 -12.55
CA MET A 131 -1.54 -9.97 -13.02
C MET A 131 -0.78 -10.67 -11.88
N ARG A 132 -0.05 -9.90 -11.06
CA ARG A 132 0.65 -10.45 -9.88
C ARG A 132 -0.29 -11.11 -8.88
N ILE A 133 -1.40 -10.45 -8.54
CA ILE A 133 -2.38 -11.00 -7.58
C ILE A 133 -3.11 -12.20 -8.18
N LYS A 134 -3.47 -12.14 -9.47
CA LYS A 134 -4.07 -13.24 -10.22
C LYS A 134 -3.17 -14.48 -10.23
N ASP A 135 -1.88 -14.32 -10.54
CA ASP A 135 -0.93 -15.42 -10.57
C ASP A 135 -0.76 -16.08 -9.20
N LEU A 136 -0.79 -15.30 -8.12
CA LEU A 136 -0.76 -15.85 -6.76
C LEU A 136 -2.04 -16.63 -6.43
N PHE A 137 -3.21 -16.10 -6.80
CA PHE A 137 -4.50 -16.72 -6.55
C PHE A 137 -4.66 -18.04 -7.33
N GLU A 138 -4.36 -18.04 -8.64
CA GLU A 138 -4.57 -19.18 -9.54
C GLU A 138 -3.61 -20.36 -9.28
N LYS A 139 -2.54 -20.17 -8.50
CA LYS A 139 -1.68 -21.29 -8.04
C LYS A 139 -2.48 -22.40 -7.35
N THR A 140 -3.56 -22.06 -6.65
CA THR A 140 -4.38 -23.02 -5.91
C THR A 140 -5.88 -22.92 -6.20
N MET A 141 -6.31 -21.97 -7.04
CA MET A 141 -7.72 -21.69 -7.33
C MET A 141 -8.06 -21.79 -8.82
N GLN A 142 -7.54 -22.80 -9.54
CA GLN A 142 -7.73 -22.93 -11.01
C GLN A 142 -9.19 -23.04 -11.44
N CYS A 143 -10.07 -23.60 -10.60
CA CYS A 143 -11.50 -23.74 -10.86
C CYS A 143 -12.29 -22.44 -10.67
N TYR A 144 -11.64 -21.35 -10.25
CA TYR A 144 -12.26 -20.05 -10.03
C TYR A 144 -11.67 -19.01 -10.98
N TYR A 145 -12.36 -17.89 -11.14
CA TYR A 145 -11.81 -16.71 -11.78
C TYR A 145 -12.10 -15.45 -10.97
N ILE A 146 -11.15 -14.52 -10.99
CA ILE A 146 -11.30 -13.21 -10.35
C ILE A 146 -12.30 -12.40 -11.17
N HIS A 147 -13.44 -12.09 -10.56
CA HIS A 147 -14.45 -11.20 -11.13
C HIS A 147 -14.03 -9.74 -10.95
N LYS A 148 -13.51 -9.40 -9.77
CA LYS A 148 -13.11 -8.04 -9.41
C LYS A 148 -11.90 -8.05 -8.49
N LEU A 149 -10.95 -7.15 -8.74
CA LEU A 149 -9.86 -6.85 -7.83
C LEU A 149 -9.94 -5.38 -7.43
N GLN A 150 -9.98 -5.11 -6.12
CA GLN A 150 -10.01 -3.76 -5.60
C GLN A 150 -8.80 -3.54 -4.69
N ARG A 151 -8.03 -2.49 -4.96
CA ARG A 151 -6.97 -2.02 -4.06
C ARG A 151 -7.59 -1.19 -2.95
N ILE A 152 -7.20 -1.48 -1.72
CA ILE A 152 -7.58 -0.70 -0.54
C ILE A 152 -6.52 0.38 -0.36
N GLN A 153 -6.98 1.63 -0.30
CA GLN A 153 -6.14 2.79 0.00
C GLN A 153 -6.59 3.39 1.33
N ASN A 154 -5.95 2.97 2.42
CA ASN A 154 -6.16 3.54 3.75
C ASN A 154 -4.84 4.18 4.22
N PRO A 155 -4.70 5.53 4.12
CA PRO A 155 -3.48 6.23 4.47
C PRO A 155 -3.03 6.01 5.92
N SER A 156 -3.98 5.98 6.87
CA SER A 156 -3.68 5.82 8.29
C SER A 156 -3.12 4.44 8.60
N LEU A 157 -3.76 3.38 8.09
CA LEU A 157 -3.26 2.01 8.27
C LEU A 157 -1.90 1.81 7.58
N TRP A 158 -1.70 2.42 6.40
CA TRP A 158 -0.44 2.33 5.69
C TRP A 158 0.71 2.99 6.47
N GLN A 159 0.51 4.19 7.01
CA GLN A 159 1.52 4.89 7.80
C GLN A 159 1.95 4.09 9.02
N VAL A 160 0.98 3.50 9.74
CA VAL A 160 1.27 2.69 10.92
C VAL A 160 1.96 1.38 10.54
N PHE A 161 1.58 0.75 9.44
CA PHE A 161 2.25 -0.43 8.89
C PHE A 161 3.72 -0.15 8.50
N GLN A 162 3.99 0.96 7.81
CA GLN A 162 5.35 1.36 7.46
C GLN A 162 6.17 1.71 8.71
N TRP A 163 5.56 2.39 9.70
CA TRP A 163 6.22 2.63 11.00
C TRP A 163 6.62 1.32 11.69
N GLN A 164 5.71 0.33 11.72
CA GLN A 164 5.98 -0.98 12.31
C GLN A 164 7.12 -1.71 11.57
N LYS A 165 7.14 -1.65 10.23
CA LYS A 165 8.23 -2.19 9.40
C LYS A 165 9.58 -1.58 9.81
N GLU A 166 9.66 -0.26 9.95
CA GLU A 166 10.87 0.43 10.36
C GLU A 166 11.30 0.09 11.80
N GLN A 167 10.35 -0.12 12.72
CA GLN A 167 10.69 -0.61 14.07
C GLN A 167 11.30 -2.02 14.03
N MET A 168 10.72 -2.93 13.24
CA MET A 168 11.23 -4.29 13.11
C MET A 168 12.65 -4.33 12.53
N LYS A 169 12.95 -3.51 11.52
CA LYS A 169 14.31 -3.34 10.98
C LYS A 169 15.31 -2.91 12.05
N LYS A 170 14.97 -1.87 12.82
CA LYS A 170 15.83 -1.32 13.89
C LYS A 170 16.09 -2.32 15.00
N ILE A 171 15.05 -3.01 15.47
CA ILE A 171 15.14 -3.98 16.57
C ILE A 171 15.97 -5.20 16.17
N ASN A 172 15.77 -5.71 14.95
CA ASN A 172 16.49 -6.88 14.46
C ASN A 172 17.87 -6.54 13.88
N ARG A 173 18.20 -5.25 13.72
CA ARG A 173 19.42 -4.75 13.04
C ARG A 173 19.57 -5.36 11.64
N GLN A 174 18.47 -5.47 10.92
CA GLN A 174 18.38 -6.00 9.57
C GLN A 174 18.06 -4.87 8.59
N GLU A 175 18.54 -4.98 7.35
CA GLU A 175 18.21 -4.03 6.28
C GLU A 175 16.75 -4.14 5.86
N ASP A 176 16.18 -5.35 5.90
CA ASP A 176 14.80 -5.60 5.53
C ASP A 176 14.10 -6.59 6.47
N VAL A 177 12.76 -6.57 6.41
CA VAL A 177 11.87 -7.45 7.15
C VAL A 177 11.20 -8.39 6.16
N ASP A 178 11.12 -9.69 6.49
CA ASP A 178 10.35 -10.63 5.68
C ASP A 178 8.87 -10.17 5.63
N GLU A 179 8.49 -9.67 4.45
CA GLU A 179 7.17 -9.17 4.12
C GLU A 179 6.56 -10.05 3.04
N ARG A 180 5.33 -10.51 3.26
CA ARG A 180 4.65 -11.43 2.35
C ARG A 180 3.26 -10.94 2.00
N LEU A 181 2.84 -11.23 0.77
CA LEU A 181 1.43 -11.20 0.41
C LEU A 181 0.77 -12.51 0.81
N LEU A 182 -0.25 -12.45 1.65
CA LEU A 182 -0.97 -13.60 2.15
C LEU A 182 -2.48 -13.41 2.05
N PHE A 183 -3.21 -14.50 1.93
CA PHE A 183 -4.66 -14.53 1.79
C PHE A 183 -5.36 -14.61 3.15
N HIS A 184 -6.54 -14.00 3.25
CA HIS A 184 -7.42 -14.11 4.41
C HIS A 184 -8.88 -14.17 3.96
N GLY A 185 -9.53 -15.32 4.16
CA GLY A 185 -10.96 -15.48 3.95
C GLY A 185 -11.74 -15.01 5.17
N THR A 186 -12.85 -14.32 4.94
CA THR A 186 -13.75 -13.88 6.01
C THR A 186 -15.17 -13.70 5.47
N ASN A 187 -16.13 -13.49 6.38
CA ASN A 187 -17.49 -13.13 6.01
C ASN A 187 -17.54 -11.68 5.46
N THR A 188 -18.39 -11.45 4.46
CA THR A 188 -18.57 -10.14 3.84
C THR A 188 -19.01 -9.05 4.84
N SER A 189 -19.67 -9.44 5.93
CA SER A 189 -20.05 -8.55 7.04
C SER A 189 -18.86 -7.83 7.70
N HIS A 190 -17.65 -8.40 7.62
CA HIS A 190 -16.44 -7.82 8.22
C HIS A 190 -15.64 -6.94 7.26
N LEU A 191 -15.98 -6.89 5.97
CA LEU A 191 -15.16 -6.18 4.97
C LEU A 191 -14.95 -4.71 5.33
N HIS A 192 -16.04 -4.00 5.63
CA HIS A 192 -15.98 -2.59 5.98
C HIS A 192 -15.13 -2.35 7.23
N ALA A 193 -15.33 -3.17 8.27
CA ALA A 193 -14.57 -3.06 9.52
C ALA A 193 -13.07 -3.30 9.30
N ILE A 194 -12.69 -4.31 8.50
CA ILE A 194 -11.28 -4.62 8.21
C ILE A 194 -10.63 -3.51 7.38
N CYS A 195 -11.31 -3.00 6.35
CA CYS A 195 -10.78 -1.90 5.53
C CYS A 195 -10.58 -0.61 6.33
N GLU A 196 -11.47 -0.31 7.27
CA GLU A 196 -11.44 0.88 8.10
C GLU A 196 -10.45 0.76 9.27
N GLN A 197 -10.48 -0.38 9.98
CA GLN A 197 -9.88 -0.53 11.32
C GLN A 197 -8.78 -1.61 11.40
N ASN A 198 -8.49 -2.28 10.27
CA ASN A 198 -7.59 -3.43 10.17
C ASN A 198 -8.17 -4.73 10.75
N PHE A 199 -7.43 -5.84 10.64
CA PHE A 199 -7.84 -7.14 11.16
C PHE A 199 -7.80 -7.17 12.69
N ASP A 200 -8.89 -7.63 13.31
CA ASP A 200 -8.98 -7.85 14.75
C ASP A 200 -9.50 -9.27 15.02
N TRP A 201 -8.61 -10.18 15.42
CA TRP A 201 -8.94 -11.57 15.71
C TRP A 201 -9.95 -11.73 16.86
N ARG A 202 -10.13 -10.71 17.70
CA ARG A 202 -11.13 -10.72 18.78
C ARG A 202 -12.54 -10.53 18.24
N ILE A 203 -12.67 -9.97 17.04
CA ILE A 203 -13.94 -9.68 16.36
C ILE A 203 -14.18 -10.69 15.23
N CYS A 204 -13.15 -11.02 14.45
CA CYS A 204 -13.25 -11.89 13.28
C CYS A 204 -13.38 -13.40 13.61
N GLY A 205 -13.50 -13.76 14.89
CA GLY A 205 -13.68 -15.13 15.35
C GLY A 205 -12.36 -15.91 15.45
N ALA A 206 -12.22 -16.64 16.54
CA ALA A 206 -11.11 -17.55 16.82
C ALA A 206 -11.32 -18.92 16.15
N HIS A 207 -11.62 -18.94 14.84
CA HIS A 207 -11.73 -20.22 14.14
C HIS A 207 -10.34 -20.84 14.00
N GLY A 208 -10.09 -21.94 14.71
CA GLY A 208 -8.83 -22.69 14.60
C GLY A 208 -7.62 -21.96 15.17
N THR A 209 -7.62 -21.64 16.48
CA THR A 209 -6.44 -21.06 17.17
C THR A 209 -5.30 -22.05 17.40
N ALA A 210 -5.10 -23.01 16.48
CA ALA A 210 -4.14 -24.10 16.63
C ALA A 210 -2.69 -23.61 16.83
N TYR A 211 -2.37 -22.44 16.30
CA TYR A 211 -1.02 -21.88 16.27
C TYR A 211 -0.92 -20.54 17.03
N GLY A 212 -1.95 -20.20 17.83
CA GLY A 212 -2.00 -19.01 18.68
C GLY A 212 -3.27 -18.19 18.52
N LYS A 213 -3.50 -17.27 19.46
CA LYS A 213 -4.63 -16.33 19.46
C LYS A 213 -4.25 -15.04 18.75
N GLY A 214 -4.31 -15.09 17.42
CA GLY A 214 -3.99 -13.98 16.53
C GLY A 214 -4.77 -14.06 15.22
N SER A 215 -4.49 -13.14 14.30
CA SER A 215 -5.07 -13.12 12.96
C SER A 215 -4.34 -14.10 12.04
N TYR A 216 -5.07 -14.97 11.36
CA TYR A 216 -4.53 -16.05 10.52
C TYR A 216 -4.47 -15.63 9.04
N PHE A 217 -3.36 -15.93 8.38
CA PHE A 217 -3.14 -15.65 6.97
C PHE A 217 -2.54 -16.87 6.28
N ALA A 218 -3.01 -17.19 5.08
CA ALA A 218 -2.55 -18.34 4.32
C ALA A 218 -1.68 -17.93 3.15
N LYS A 219 -0.66 -18.73 2.87
CA LYS A 219 0.13 -18.65 1.64
C LYS A 219 -0.73 -18.94 0.41
N ASP A 220 -1.61 -19.94 0.52
CA ASP A 220 -2.45 -20.44 -0.56
C ASP A 220 -3.89 -19.95 -0.41
N ALA A 221 -4.45 -19.40 -1.49
CA ALA A 221 -5.82 -18.90 -1.53
C ALA A 221 -6.86 -20.01 -1.24
N HIS A 222 -6.60 -21.25 -1.66
CA HIS A 222 -7.47 -22.39 -1.38
C HIS A 222 -7.72 -22.62 0.11
N TYR A 223 -6.71 -22.44 0.96
CA TYR A 223 -6.89 -22.56 2.41
C TYR A 223 -7.83 -21.47 2.94
N SER A 224 -7.68 -20.23 2.43
CA SER A 224 -8.54 -19.11 2.80
C SER A 224 -9.98 -19.25 2.30
N HIS A 225 -10.20 -19.94 1.18
CA HIS A 225 -11.54 -20.16 0.62
C HIS A 225 -12.50 -20.81 1.61
N GLY A 226 -12.01 -21.75 2.44
CA GLY A 226 -12.83 -22.42 3.45
C GLY A 226 -13.40 -21.51 4.54
N TYR A 227 -12.88 -20.28 4.66
CA TYR A 227 -13.34 -19.26 5.61
C TYR A 227 -14.21 -18.16 4.97
N CYS A 228 -14.39 -18.20 3.65
CA CYS A 228 -15.34 -17.34 2.95
C CYS A 228 -16.79 -17.82 3.20
N ASP A 229 -17.77 -16.93 3.01
CA ASP A 229 -19.19 -17.29 3.16
C ASP A 229 -19.57 -18.46 2.24
N PRO A 230 -19.97 -19.64 2.76
CA PRO A 230 -20.30 -20.81 1.95
C PRO A 230 -21.55 -20.62 1.09
N ASN A 231 -22.47 -19.73 1.48
CA ASN A 231 -23.77 -19.56 0.82
C ASN A 231 -23.73 -18.58 -0.36
N SER A 232 -22.68 -17.79 -0.50
CA SER A 232 -22.54 -16.85 -1.61
C SER A 232 -21.93 -17.50 -2.85
N SER A 233 -22.51 -17.27 -4.03
CA SER A 233 -21.87 -17.63 -5.31
C SER A 233 -20.70 -16.69 -5.65
N HIS A 234 -20.75 -15.46 -5.15
CA HIS A 234 -19.68 -14.46 -5.23
C HIS A 234 -18.88 -14.48 -3.94
N LYS A 235 -17.71 -15.11 -4.00
CA LYS A 235 -16.83 -15.23 -2.84
C LYS A 235 -15.92 -14.01 -2.76
N THR A 236 -15.57 -13.63 -1.53
CA THR A 236 -14.66 -12.51 -1.27
C THR A 236 -13.57 -12.94 -0.30
N MET A 237 -12.32 -12.57 -0.58
CA MET A 237 -11.21 -12.70 0.36
C MET A 237 -10.26 -11.51 0.27
N PHE A 238 -9.50 -11.27 1.33
CA PHE A 238 -8.43 -10.27 1.33
C PHE A 238 -7.12 -10.87 0.83
N VAL A 239 -6.30 -9.99 0.23
CA VAL A 239 -4.86 -10.15 0.17
C VAL A 239 -4.23 -9.06 1.03
N ALA A 240 -3.47 -9.46 2.04
CA ALA A 240 -2.80 -8.56 2.96
C ALA A 240 -1.28 -8.55 2.71
N GLN A 241 -0.66 -7.38 2.89
CA GLN A 241 0.77 -7.29 3.14
C GLN A 241 1.01 -7.56 4.61
N VAL A 242 1.89 -8.53 4.90
CA VAL A 242 2.11 -9.01 6.26
C VAL A 242 3.61 -9.03 6.56
N LEU A 243 4.01 -8.32 7.61
CA LEU A 243 5.37 -8.33 8.15
C LEU A 243 5.55 -9.59 9.01
N VAL A 244 5.84 -10.72 8.37
CA VAL A 244 5.98 -12.00 9.07
C VAL A 244 7.26 -12.04 9.91
N GLY A 245 8.32 -11.34 9.48
CA GLY A 245 9.60 -11.27 10.17
C GLY A 245 10.17 -12.65 10.50
N ASP A 246 10.85 -12.77 11.64
CA ASP A 246 11.30 -14.08 12.12
C ASP A 246 10.11 -14.83 12.73
N PHE A 247 9.84 -16.03 12.23
CA PHE A 247 8.72 -16.86 12.68
C PHE A 247 9.19 -18.14 13.37
N VAL A 248 8.27 -18.76 14.11
CA VAL A 248 8.45 -20.01 14.84
C VAL A 248 7.16 -20.82 14.82
N GLN A 249 7.24 -22.14 14.97
CA GLN A 249 6.04 -22.97 15.08
C GLN A 249 5.15 -22.50 16.24
N GLY A 250 3.85 -22.34 15.94
CA GLY A 250 2.86 -21.84 16.88
C GLY A 250 2.35 -22.88 17.86
N SER A 251 1.60 -22.40 18.84
CA SER A 251 0.94 -23.20 19.87
C SER A 251 -0.39 -22.54 20.25
N THR A 252 -1.40 -23.34 20.61
CA THR A 252 -2.73 -22.87 21.04
C THR A 252 -2.68 -21.88 22.20
N GLU A 253 -1.67 -22.01 23.06
CA GLU A 253 -1.51 -21.22 24.28
C GLU A 253 -0.92 -19.83 24.02
N TYR A 254 -0.36 -19.59 22.84
CA TYR A 254 0.32 -18.34 22.55
C TYR A 254 -0.68 -17.19 22.40
N LEU A 255 -0.52 -16.18 23.27
CA LEU A 255 -1.16 -14.86 23.17
C LEU A 255 -0.29 -13.85 22.42
N ARG A 256 0.97 -14.20 22.19
CA ARG A 256 1.97 -13.48 21.40
C ARG A 256 3.08 -14.46 21.00
N PRO A 257 3.94 -14.14 20.02
CA PRO A 257 5.05 -15.01 19.67
C PRO A 257 5.99 -15.22 20.87
N PRO A 258 6.60 -16.41 21.03
CA PRO A 258 7.50 -16.69 22.14
C PRO A 258 8.84 -15.95 22.01
N SER A 259 9.63 -15.95 23.09
CA SER A 259 11.00 -15.40 23.07
C SER A 259 11.95 -16.29 22.26
N LYS A 260 12.92 -15.68 21.59
CA LYS A 260 13.98 -16.38 20.87
C LYS A 260 14.91 -17.11 21.86
N PRO A 261 15.44 -18.29 21.48
CA PRO A 261 16.40 -19.01 22.31
C PRO A 261 17.58 -18.10 22.71
N ASN A 262 17.97 -18.16 23.98
CA ASN A 262 19.10 -17.40 24.54
C ASN A 262 18.97 -15.87 24.47
N LYS A 263 17.78 -15.33 24.16
CA LYS A 263 17.49 -13.89 24.09
C LYS A 263 16.10 -13.60 24.67
N PRO A 264 15.93 -13.64 26.02
CA PRO A 264 14.60 -13.59 26.66
C PRO A 264 13.81 -12.32 26.37
N ASN A 265 14.49 -11.21 26.04
CA ASN A 265 13.85 -9.94 25.69
C ASN A 265 13.62 -9.75 24.18
N HIS A 266 13.98 -10.71 23.34
CA HIS A 266 13.75 -10.67 21.91
C HIS A 266 12.72 -11.73 21.52
N PHE A 267 11.59 -11.30 21.00
CA PHE A 267 10.51 -12.19 20.60
C PHE A 267 10.60 -12.50 19.11
N TYR A 268 10.03 -13.64 18.70
CA TYR A 268 9.67 -13.84 17.31
C TYR A 268 8.61 -12.81 16.89
N ASN A 269 8.43 -12.65 15.59
CA ASN A 269 7.51 -11.66 15.01
C ASN A 269 6.16 -12.29 14.64
N SER A 270 6.13 -13.58 14.33
CA SER A 270 4.91 -14.32 14.03
C SER A 270 5.02 -15.79 14.41
N CYS A 271 3.89 -16.50 14.36
CA CYS A 271 3.85 -17.96 14.50
C CYS A 271 3.40 -18.62 13.19
N VAL A 272 3.81 -19.86 12.96
CA VAL A 272 3.45 -20.64 11.76
C VAL A 272 2.99 -22.05 12.09
N ASP A 273 2.35 -22.70 11.13
CA ASP A 273 1.99 -24.12 11.21
C ASP A 273 3.21 -25.05 11.14
N ASN A 274 4.16 -24.74 10.25
CA ASN A 274 5.40 -25.50 10.06
C ASN A 274 6.57 -24.54 9.83
N SER A 275 7.68 -24.71 10.56
CA SER A 275 8.83 -23.78 10.48
C SER A 275 9.71 -23.97 9.23
N GLU A 276 9.68 -25.14 8.61
CA GLU A 276 10.46 -25.43 7.39
C GLU A 276 9.72 -24.99 6.13
N CYS A 277 8.42 -25.28 6.06
CA CYS A 277 7.55 -24.93 4.93
C CYS A 277 6.23 -24.34 5.43
N PRO A 278 6.21 -23.07 5.86
CA PRO A 278 5.02 -22.45 6.42
C PRO A 278 3.94 -22.24 5.35
N SER A 279 2.73 -22.70 5.65
CA SER A 279 1.54 -22.48 4.82
C SER A 279 0.55 -21.51 5.48
N VAL A 280 0.61 -21.38 6.80
CA VAL A 280 -0.24 -20.50 7.61
C VAL A 280 0.63 -19.65 8.54
N PHE A 281 0.33 -18.37 8.62
CA PHE A 281 0.97 -17.40 9.50
C PHE A 281 -0.06 -16.82 10.48
N VAL A 282 0.33 -16.72 11.75
CA VAL A 282 -0.45 -16.09 12.81
C VAL A 282 0.23 -14.83 13.27
N ILE A 283 -0.50 -13.72 13.17
CA ILE A 283 -0.03 -12.38 13.49
C ILE A 283 -0.80 -11.84 14.69
N PHE A 284 -0.05 -11.40 15.70
CA PHE A 284 -0.62 -10.99 16.99
C PHE A 284 -0.72 -9.47 17.11
N GLU A 285 0.13 -8.72 16.40
CA GLU A 285 0.13 -7.26 16.35
C GLU A 285 -0.48 -6.78 15.04
N LYS A 286 -1.60 -6.04 15.11
CA LYS A 286 -2.35 -5.60 13.93
C LYS A 286 -1.54 -4.65 13.05
N HIS A 287 -0.58 -3.91 13.61
CA HIS A 287 0.29 -3.02 12.85
C HIS A 287 1.27 -3.76 11.93
N GLN A 288 1.44 -5.08 12.10
CA GLN A 288 2.19 -5.92 11.15
C GLN A 288 1.41 -6.26 9.87
N ILE A 289 0.17 -5.78 9.75
CA ILE A 289 -0.75 -6.15 8.68
C ILE A 289 -1.26 -4.89 7.97
N TYR A 290 -1.27 -4.92 6.65
CA TYR A 290 -1.99 -3.96 5.83
C TYR A 290 -2.96 -4.71 4.89
N PRO A 291 -4.28 -4.50 4.98
CA PRO A 291 -5.23 -5.07 4.03
C PRO A 291 -5.02 -4.38 2.67
N ALA A 292 -4.36 -5.04 1.73
CA ALA A 292 -3.91 -4.41 0.49
C ALA A 292 -4.94 -4.50 -0.63
N TYR A 293 -5.62 -5.64 -0.75
CA TYR A 293 -6.60 -5.89 -1.80
C TYR A 293 -7.80 -6.69 -1.30
N ILE A 294 -8.93 -6.51 -1.99
CA ILE A 294 -10.10 -7.38 -1.95
C ILE A 294 -10.19 -8.09 -3.30
N ILE A 295 -10.28 -9.42 -3.28
CA ILE A 295 -10.57 -10.24 -4.44
C ILE A 295 -12.02 -10.69 -4.33
N GLU A 296 -12.82 -10.37 -5.34
CA GLU A 296 -14.11 -10.99 -5.60
C GLU A 296 -13.94 -12.02 -6.73
N TYR A 297 -14.39 -13.24 -6.49
CA TYR A 297 -14.19 -14.36 -7.41
C TYR A 297 -15.38 -15.30 -7.40
N VAL A 298 -15.57 -16.00 -8.51
CA VAL A 298 -16.66 -16.95 -8.72
C VAL A 298 -16.12 -18.23 -9.32
N GLU A 299 -16.85 -19.32 -9.12
CA GLU A 299 -16.52 -20.61 -9.73
C GLU A 299 -16.66 -20.51 -11.25
N ARG A 300 -15.73 -21.12 -11.98
CA ARG A 300 -15.86 -21.25 -13.43
C ARG A 300 -17.00 -22.19 -13.72
N SER A 301 -18.02 -21.72 -14.44
CA SER A 301 -19.05 -22.60 -14.97
C SER A 301 -18.37 -23.72 -15.77
N SER A 302 -18.52 -24.96 -15.31
CA SER A 302 -18.14 -26.11 -16.11
C SER A 302 -19.00 -26.07 -17.37
N CYS A 303 -18.39 -25.91 -18.54
CA CYS A 303 -19.11 -26.14 -19.78
C CYS A 303 -19.40 -27.64 -19.84
N VAL A 304 -20.56 -28.04 -19.35
CA VAL A 304 -21.08 -29.38 -19.59
C VAL A 304 -21.44 -29.41 -21.07
N ILE A 305 -20.54 -29.93 -21.89
CA ILE A 305 -20.88 -30.31 -23.26
C ILE A 305 -21.85 -31.48 -23.10
N LEU A 306 -23.14 -31.19 -23.16
CA LEU A 306 -24.21 -32.17 -23.28
C LEU A 306 -24.14 -32.84 -24.66
#